data_AF-A0A662G6W0-F1
#
_entry.id   AF-A0A662G6W0-F1
#
_cell.length_a   1.000
_cell.length_b   1.000
_cell.length_c   1.000
_cell.angle_alpha   90.00
_cell.angle_beta   90.00
_cell.angle_gamma   90.00
#
_symmetry.space_group_name_H-M   'P 1'
#
loop_
_entity.id
_entity.type
_entity.pdbx_description
1 polymer ?
#
loop_
_entity_poly.entity_id
_entity_poly.type
_entity_poly.pdbx_seq_one_letter_code
_entity_poly.pdbx_strand_id
1 'polypeptide(L)'
;MDIKLIKKDKWNPYRSSIIRFRNLPSKKREELIKRDPCYGRIICTCKYVTEAEIIEAIKRIEKIGGIVTLDGIKFRTLAMFGRCQGAFCRLRIAEIVAKKYNIPFWKITLKGKGSEYGFNEIKYLYRGDK
;
A
#
# COMPACT_ATOMS: atom_id res chain seq x y z
N MET A 1 7.71 -36.64 -8.06
CA MET A 1 7.21 -35.72 -7.01
C MET A 1 5.71 -35.89 -6.93
N ASP A 2 5.23 -36.85 -6.13
CA ASP A 2 3.80 -37.14 -6.00
C ASP A 2 3.16 -36.26 -4.93
N ILE A 3 2.85 -35.01 -5.30
CA ILE A 3 2.12 -34.09 -4.43
C ILE A 3 0.61 -34.31 -4.66
N LYS A 4 -0.08 -34.86 -3.66
CA LYS A 4 -1.53 -35.03 -3.67
C LYS A 4 -2.23 -33.71 -3.34
N LEU A 5 -2.87 -33.09 -4.33
CA LEU A 5 -3.59 -31.82 -4.16
C LEU A 5 -4.93 -32.06 -3.45
N ILE A 6 -5.19 -31.30 -2.38
CA ILE A 6 -6.47 -31.32 -1.64
C ILE A 6 -7.27 -30.07 -2.00
N LYS A 7 -8.52 -30.25 -2.45
CA LYS A 7 -9.43 -29.15 -2.78
C LYS A 7 -9.87 -28.45 -1.50
N LYS A 8 -9.80 -27.12 -1.49
CA LYS A 8 -10.34 -26.29 -0.39
C LYS A 8 -11.81 -25.99 -0.65
N ASP A 9 -12.66 -26.21 0.35
CA ASP A 9 -14.12 -26.02 0.22
C ASP A 9 -14.54 -24.57 -0.09
N LYS A 10 -13.78 -23.59 0.42
CA LYS A 10 -14.04 -22.15 0.22
C LYS A 10 -13.09 -21.48 -0.77
N TRP A 11 -12.56 -22.24 -1.74
CA TRP A 11 -11.68 -21.67 -2.76
C TRP A 11 -12.45 -20.81 -3.76
N ASN A 12 -12.11 -19.51 -3.81
CA ASN A 12 -12.59 -18.62 -4.86
C ASN A 12 -11.44 -18.32 -5.85
N PRO A 13 -11.49 -18.84 -7.09
CA PRO A 13 -10.45 -18.60 -8.09
C PRO A 13 -10.54 -17.19 -8.71
N TYR A 14 -11.64 -16.48 -8.52
CA TYR A 14 -11.86 -15.17 -9.12
C TYR A 14 -11.46 -14.04 -8.19
N ARG A 15 -10.61 -13.14 -8.69
CA ARG A 15 -10.21 -11.92 -8.01
C ARG A 15 -10.38 -10.74 -8.94
N SER A 16 -11.28 -9.82 -8.59
CA SER A 16 -11.37 -8.52 -9.27
C SER A 16 -10.07 -7.74 -9.06
N SER A 17 -9.56 -7.05 -10.08
CA SER A 17 -8.39 -6.17 -9.91
C SER A 17 -8.77 -4.89 -9.16
N ILE A 18 -7.76 -4.18 -8.63
CA ILE A 18 -7.96 -2.79 -8.16
C ILE A 18 -8.37 -1.94 -9.36
N ILE A 19 -9.35 -1.07 -9.18
CA ILE A 19 -9.76 -0.09 -10.19
C ILE A 19 -8.58 0.84 -10.47
N ARG A 20 -8.11 0.86 -11.72
CA ARG A 20 -6.97 1.69 -12.13
C ARG A 20 -7.46 3.06 -12.55
N PHE A 21 -7.31 4.05 -11.69
CA PHE A 21 -7.81 5.41 -11.94
C PHE A 21 -7.30 5.99 -13.27
N ARG A 22 -6.01 5.75 -13.56
CA ARG A 22 -5.35 6.11 -14.83
C ARG A 22 -6.05 5.58 -16.08
N ASN A 23 -6.70 4.43 -16.02
CA ASN A 23 -7.26 3.79 -17.21
C ASN A 23 -8.73 4.18 -17.45
N LEU A 24 -9.32 4.96 -16.54
CA LEU A 24 -10.72 5.38 -16.65
C LEU A 24 -10.88 6.64 -17.51
N PRO A 25 -12.02 6.78 -18.22
CA PRO A 25 -12.39 8.03 -18.90
C PRO A 25 -12.71 9.14 -17.88
N SER A 26 -12.59 10.41 -18.28
CA SER A 26 -12.75 11.57 -17.39
C SER A 26 -14.06 11.54 -16.60
N LYS A 27 -15.19 11.29 -17.28
CA LYS A 27 -16.51 11.22 -16.64
C LYS A 27 -16.56 10.23 -15.47
N LYS A 28 -15.99 9.02 -15.64
CA LYS A 28 -15.90 8.01 -14.57
C LYS A 28 -14.94 8.43 -13.46
N ARG A 29 -13.85 9.13 -13.79
CA ARG A 29 -12.94 9.68 -12.77
C ARG A 29 -13.65 10.71 -11.92
N GLU A 30 -14.39 11.63 -12.53
CA GLU A 30 -15.18 12.65 -11.83
C GLU A 30 -16.25 12.01 -10.92
N GLU A 31 -16.96 11.00 -11.41
CA GLU A 31 -17.91 10.22 -10.61
C GLU A 31 -17.24 9.57 -9.39
N LEU A 32 -16.06 8.96 -9.57
CA LEU A 32 -15.30 8.37 -8.46
C LEU A 32 -14.82 9.42 -7.46
N ILE A 33 -14.32 10.57 -7.92
CA ILE A 33 -13.88 11.67 -7.05
C ILE A 33 -15.06 12.22 -6.25
N LYS A 34 -16.23 12.39 -6.87
CA LYS A 34 -17.46 12.84 -6.19
C LYS A 34 -17.89 11.85 -5.11
N ARG A 35 -17.74 10.55 -5.35
CA ARG A 35 -18.10 9.50 -4.40
C ARG A 35 -17.10 9.34 -3.27
N ASP A 36 -15.81 9.44 -3.58
CA ASP A 36 -14.71 9.31 -2.64
C ASP A 36 -13.57 10.28 -3.04
N PRO A 37 -13.39 11.39 -2.29
CA PRO A 37 -12.35 12.38 -2.56
C PRO A 37 -10.93 11.80 -2.60
N CYS A 38 -10.68 10.61 -2.04
CA CYS A 38 -9.38 9.93 -2.11
C CYS A 38 -8.99 9.55 -3.55
N TYR A 39 -9.94 9.44 -4.48
CA TYR A 39 -9.64 9.30 -5.91
C TYR A 39 -9.08 10.59 -6.53
N GLY A 40 -9.32 11.75 -5.92
CA GLY A 40 -8.78 13.04 -6.37
C GLY A 40 -7.35 13.29 -5.91
N ARG A 41 -6.88 12.57 -4.87
CA ARG A 41 -5.54 12.75 -4.30
C ARG A 41 -4.53 11.80 -4.96
N ILE A 42 -3.72 12.31 -5.88
CA ILE A 42 -2.65 11.54 -6.53
C ILE A 42 -1.44 11.37 -5.59
N ILE A 43 -1.13 10.11 -5.25
CA ILE A 43 0.02 9.77 -4.38
C ILE A 43 1.28 9.51 -5.21
N CYS A 44 1.16 8.80 -6.33
CA CYS A 44 2.27 8.54 -7.23
C CYS A 44 2.00 9.19 -8.58
N THR A 45 2.70 10.30 -8.88
CA THR A 45 2.55 11.03 -10.15
C THR A 45 3.03 10.19 -11.35
N CYS A 46 4.20 9.55 -11.25
CA CYS A 46 4.74 8.71 -12.32
C CYS A 46 3.80 7.57 -12.74
N LYS A 47 3.03 7.02 -11.80
CA LYS A 47 2.12 5.88 -12.02
C LYS A 47 0.64 6.27 -11.93
N TYR A 48 0.35 7.56 -11.72
CA TYR A 48 -0.97 8.16 -11.59
C TYR A 48 -1.90 7.33 -10.71
N VAL A 49 -1.35 6.88 -9.57
CA VAL A 49 -2.12 6.12 -8.58
C VAL A 49 -2.60 7.05 -7.49
N THR A 50 -3.89 6.91 -7.16
CA THR A 50 -4.59 7.72 -6.17
C THR A 50 -4.41 7.17 -4.76
N GLU A 51 -4.75 7.97 -3.76
CA GLU A 51 -4.83 7.50 -2.37
C GLU A 51 -5.86 6.39 -2.22
N ALA A 52 -7.00 6.47 -2.91
CA ALA A 52 -8.00 5.40 -2.92
C ALA A 52 -7.42 4.05 -3.38
N GLU A 53 -6.55 4.03 -4.40
CA GLU A 53 -5.87 2.81 -4.84
C GLU A 53 -4.90 2.26 -3.78
N ILE A 54 -4.22 3.14 -3.03
CA ILE A 54 -3.36 2.73 -1.90
C ILE A 54 -4.20 2.11 -0.78
N ILE A 55 -5.29 2.76 -0.39
CA ILE A 55 -6.22 2.27 0.65
C ILE A 55 -6.81 0.92 0.24
N GLU A 56 -7.21 0.77 -1.02
CA GLU A 56 -7.75 -0.50 -1.55
C GLU A 56 -6.68 -1.60 -1.55
N ALA A 57 -5.43 -1.29 -1.87
CA ALA A 57 -4.33 -2.25 -1.79
C ALA A 57 -4.12 -2.74 -0.35
N ILE A 58 -4.15 -1.83 0.63
CA ILE A 58 -4.07 -2.16 2.05
C ILE A 58 -5.22 -3.09 2.46
N LYS A 59 -6.47 -2.72 2.17
CA LYS A 59 -7.66 -3.55 2.47
C LYS A 59 -7.54 -4.96 1.91
N ARG A 60 -7.01 -5.09 0.70
CA ARG A 60 -6.81 -6.40 0.05
C ARG A 60 -5.67 -7.23 0.65
N ILE A 61 -4.65 -6.59 1.22
CA ILE A 61 -3.60 -7.29 1.97
C ILE A 61 -4.20 -7.85 3.26
N GLU A 62 -4.93 -7.02 4.00
CA GLU A 62 -5.63 -7.42 5.24
C GLU A 62 -6.61 -8.56 5.00
N LYS A 63 -7.40 -8.49 3.93
CA LYS A 63 -8.39 -9.51 3.57
C LYS A 63 -7.79 -10.91 3.39
N ILE A 64 -6.52 -11.01 3.00
CA ILE A 64 -5.84 -12.31 2.84
C ILE A 64 -4.97 -12.68 4.07
N GLY A 65 -5.10 -11.95 5.19
CA GLY A 65 -4.31 -12.16 6.40
C GLY A 65 -2.83 -11.76 6.25
N GLY A 66 -2.51 -10.93 5.26
CA GLY A 66 -1.13 -10.49 5.02
C GLY A 66 -0.75 -9.30 5.91
N ILE A 67 0.55 -9.16 6.17
CA ILE A 67 1.12 -7.96 6.79
C ILE A 67 1.25 -6.87 5.72
N VAL A 68 0.83 -5.66 6.04
CA VAL A 68 0.95 -4.52 5.13
C VAL A 68 2.38 -4.02 5.11
N THR A 69 3.02 -4.17 3.95
CA THR A 69 4.36 -3.68 3.65
C THR A 69 4.31 -2.75 2.43
N LEU A 70 5.31 -1.88 2.29
CA LEU A 70 5.36 -1.01 1.12
C LEU A 70 5.49 -1.79 -0.19
N ASP A 71 6.24 -2.90 -0.22
CA ASP A 71 6.31 -3.77 -1.39
C ASP A 71 4.96 -4.44 -1.67
N GLY A 72 4.22 -4.83 -0.62
CA GLY A 72 2.86 -5.33 -0.75
C GLY A 72 1.92 -4.35 -1.46
N ILE A 73 2.07 -3.05 -1.19
CA ILE A 73 1.34 -1.97 -1.85
C ILE A 73 1.89 -1.77 -3.28
N LYS A 74 3.21 -1.68 -3.44
CA LYS A 74 3.93 -1.53 -4.71
C LYS A 74 3.48 -2.55 -5.75
N PHE A 75 3.43 -3.83 -5.40
CA PHE A 75 3.02 -4.89 -6.34
C PHE A 75 1.52 -4.86 -6.68
N ARG A 76 0.68 -4.27 -5.80
CA ARG A 76 -0.76 -4.14 -6.04
C ARG A 76 -1.10 -2.90 -6.85
N THR A 77 -0.44 -1.77 -6.61
CA THR A 77 -0.79 -0.48 -7.22
C THR A 77 0.16 -0.05 -8.32
N LEU A 78 1.37 -0.59 -8.38
CA LEU A 78 2.51 -0.09 -9.15
C LEU A 78 3.03 1.28 -8.68
N ALA A 79 2.53 1.84 -7.56
CA ALA A 79 3.23 2.95 -6.94
C ALA A 79 4.68 2.54 -6.63
N MET A 80 5.60 3.49 -6.66
CA MET A 80 7.05 3.26 -6.53
C MET A 80 7.73 2.52 -7.72
N PHE A 81 7.00 2.07 -8.75
CA PHE A 81 7.54 1.50 -10.00
C PHE A 81 7.56 2.50 -11.17
N GLY A 82 7.62 3.79 -10.89
CA GLY A 82 7.77 4.84 -11.90
C GLY A 82 9.22 5.20 -12.18
N ARG A 83 9.47 6.16 -13.08
CA ARG A 83 10.82 6.70 -13.34
C ARG A 83 11.57 7.10 -12.06
N CYS A 84 10.86 7.59 -11.05
CA CYS A 84 11.44 8.01 -9.77
C CYS A 84 11.74 6.86 -8.78
N GLN A 85 11.38 5.61 -9.11
CA GLN A 85 11.62 4.42 -8.27
C GLN A 85 11.19 4.58 -6.78
N GLY A 86 10.14 5.38 -6.54
CA GLY A 86 9.59 5.60 -5.21
C GLY A 86 10.16 6.78 -4.45
N ALA A 87 11.17 7.49 -4.96
CA ALA A 87 11.81 8.63 -4.27
C ALA A 87 10.81 9.65 -3.68
N PHE A 88 9.69 9.91 -4.39
CA PHE A 88 8.70 10.91 -3.95
C PHE A 88 7.46 10.33 -3.24
N CYS A 89 6.98 9.17 -3.68
CA CYS A 89 5.70 8.63 -3.19
C CYS A 89 5.85 7.67 -2.01
N ARG A 90 7.04 7.10 -1.81
CA ARG A 90 7.28 6.06 -0.82
C ARG A 90 7.00 6.53 0.61
N LEU A 91 7.50 7.70 1.00
CA LEU A 91 7.26 8.26 2.34
C LEU A 91 5.79 8.64 2.54
N ARG A 92 5.11 9.18 1.51
CA ARG A 92 3.68 9.47 1.56
C ARG A 92 2.83 8.21 1.78
N ILE A 93 3.20 7.09 1.14
CA ILE A 93 2.54 5.81 1.34
C ILE A 93 2.80 5.29 2.77
N ALA A 94 4.05 5.40 3.25
CA ALA A 94 4.38 5.03 4.62
C ALA A 94 3.58 5.84 5.65
N GLU A 95 3.37 7.14 5.44
CA GLU A 95 2.51 7.97 6.28
C GLU A 95 1.05 7.49 6.29
N ILE A 96 0.49 7.13 5.13
CA ILE A 96 -0.88 6.58 5.04
C ILE A 96 -1.00 5.31 5.89
N VAL A 97 -0.01 4.42 5.78
CA VAL A 97 0.02 3.16 6.56
C VAL A 97 0.18 3.44 8.05
N ALA A 98 1.11 4.32 8.42
CA ALA A 98 1.36 4.71 9.81
C ALA A 98 0.11 5.29 10.48
N LYS A 99 -0.57 6.23 9.78
CA LYS A 99 -1.83 6.82 10.24
C LYS A 99 -2.94 5.78 10.40
N LYS A 100 -3.09 4.86 9.45
CA LYS A 100 -4.12 3.83 9.51
C LYS A 100 -3.96 2.89 10.71
N TYR A 101 -2.74 2.44 10.99
CA TYR A 101 -2.47 1.51 12.08
C TYR A 101 -2.14 2.18 13.41
N ASN A 102 -2.12 3.52 13.44
CA ASN A 102 -1.68 4.30 14.59
C ASN A 102 -0.33 3.82 15.15
N ILE A 103 0.63 3.57 14.25
CA ILE A 103 1.99 3.14 14.60
C ILE A 103 3.02 4.22 14.25
N PRO A 104 4.14 4.29 14.98
CA PRO A 104 5.20 5.22 14.64
C PRO A 104 5.72 5.01 13.22
N PHE A 105 6.04 6.10 12.52
CA PHE A 105 6.49 6.07 11.13
C PHE A 105 7.70 5.15 10.91
N TRP A 106 8.66 5.15 11.85
CA TRP A 106 9.86 4.33 11.76
C TRP A 106 9.60 2.82 11.83
N LYS A 107 8.45 2.37 12.36
CA LYS A 107 8.05 0.96 12.40
C LYS A 107 7.51 0.43 11.07
N ILE A 108 7.28 1.30 10.08
CA ILE A 108 6.82 0.89 8.75
C ILE A 108 7.91 0.10 8.04
N THR A 109 7.54 -1.03 7.44
CA THR A 109 8.49 -1.93 6.78
C THR A 109 8.37 -1.90 5.26
N LEU A 110 9.50 -2.03 4.58
CA LEU A 110 9.53 -2.18 3.12
C LEU A 110 9.01 -3.55 2.69
N LYS A 111 9.53 -4.63 3.28
CA LYS A 111 9.27 -6.03 2.91
C LYS A 111 9.07 -6.97 4.10
N GLY A 112 8.80 -6.43 5.29
CA GLY A 112 8.64 -7.18 6.54
C GLY A 112 9.73 -6.89 7.56
N LYS A 113 9.82 -7.72 8.60
CA LYS A 113 10.77 -7.57 9.72
C LYS A 113 12.20 -7.40 9.23
N GLY A 114 12.94 -6.44 9.80
CA GLY A 114 14.32 -6.12 9.42
C GLY A 114 14.43 -5.18 8.21
N SER A 115 13.31 -4.56 7.81
CA SER A 115 13.27 -3.54 6.75
C SER A 115 12.47 -2.30 7.17
N GLU A 116 12.44 -2.04 8.47
CA GLU A 116 11.88 -0.86 9.10
C GLU A 116 12.60 0.41 8.60
N TYR A 117 11.86 1.53 8.48
CA TYR A 117 12.46 2.81 8.08
C TYR A 117 13.41 3.40 9.12
N GLY A 118 13.26 3.03 10.37
CA GLY A 118 14.11 3.52 11.43
C GLY A 118 13.95 2.71 12.71
N PHE A 119 14.79 3.05 13.67
CA PHE A 119 14.86 2.35 14.95
C PHE A 119 13.97 3.02 16.01
N ASN A 120 14.09 4.35 16.17
CA ASN A 120 13.32 5.12 17.15
C ASN A 120 13.26 6.63 16.79
N GLU A 121 12.67 7.44 17.65
CA GLU A 121 12.73 8.90 17.57
C GLU A 121 14.18 9.43 17.68
N ILE A 122 14.45 10.61 17.09
CA ILE A 122 15.81 11.19 17.00
C ILE A 122 16.43 11.38 18.39
N LYS A 123 15.63 11.78 19.39
CA LYS A 123 16.10 12.07 20.75
C LYS A 123 16.32 10.83 21.60
N TYR A 124 16.00 9.64 21.11
CA TYR A 124 16.13 8.40 21.86
C TYR A 124 17.56 8.18 22.39
N LEU A 125 18.57 8.35 21.52
CA LEU A 125 19.98 8.21 21.92
C LEU A 125 20.44 9.35 22.86
N TYR A 126 19.85 10.53 22.71
CA TYR A 126 20.20 11.68 23.56
C TYR A 126 19.61 11.56 24.97
N ARG A 127 18.39 11.02 25.11
CA ARG A 127 17.72 10.85 26.40
C ARG A 127 18.25 9.66 27.21
N GLY A 128 18.93 8.72 26.56
CA GLY A 128 19.46 7.53 27.22
C GLY A 128 18.39 6.54 27.69
N ASP A 129 17.16 6.69 27.20
CA ASP A 129 16.03 5.81 27.53
C ASP A 129 16.35 4.39 26.99
N LYS A 130 16.70 3.46 27.88
CA LYS A 130 16.95 2.04 27.55
C LYS A 130 15.71 1.19 27.80
#